data_AF-A0A6M6JVB3-F1
#
_entry.id   AF-A0A6M6JVB3-F1
#
_cell.length_a   1.000
_cell.length_b   1.000
_cell.length_c   1.000
_cell.angle_alpha   90.00
_cell.angle_beta   90.00
_cell.angle_gamma   90.00
#
_symmetry.space_group_name_H-M   'P 1'
#
loop_
_entity.id
_entity.type
_entity.pdbx_description
1 polymer ?
#
loop_
_entity_poly.entity_id
_entity_poly.type
_entity_poly.pdbx_seq_one_letter_code
_entity_poly.pdbx_strand_id
1 'polypeptide(L)'
;MSYVHVNPGDWRTLGVGDNTAVGCIPGGDVMAAARSLDLRDVDALVLSCCVQMPSSDLIAPAEEEFGIPVLSAATAGASSVLRALGLTPVLPGAGSLLGSRAAATV
;
A
#
# COMPACT_ATOMS: atom_id res chain seq x y z
N MET A 1 21.80 9.46 12.35
CA MET A 1 20.39 9.42 11.95
C MET A 1 20.35 9.79 10.48
N SER A 2 20.23 8.81 9.58
CA SER A 2 20.19 9.07 8.14
C SER A 2 18.76 9.48 7.79
N TYR A 3 18.58 10.67 7.22
CA TYR A 3 17.27 11.13 6.77
C TYR A 3 16.94 10.48 5.43
N VAL A 4 15.83 9.77 5.37
CA VAL A 4 15.26 9.28 4.10
C VAL A 4 14.36 10.36 3.55
N HIS A 5 14.72 10.93 2.40
CA HIS A 5 13.87 11.87 1.68
C HIS A 5 12.84 11.09 0.85
N VAL A 6 11.55 11.37 1.03
CA VAL A 6 10.47 10.80 0.21
C VAL A 6 9.93 11.93 -0.66
N ASN A 7 9.98 11.76 -1.98
CA ASN A 7 9.41 12.72 -2.93
C ASN A 7 8.06 12.17 -3.44
N PRO A 8 6.91 12.79 -3.12
CA PRO A 8 5.63 12.35 -3.66
C PRO A 8 5.54 12.71 -5.16
N GLY A 9 5.36 11.69 -6.02
CA GLY A 9 5.19 11.89 -7.47
C GLY A 9 3.81 12.47 -7.84
N ASP A 10 2.74 11.73 -7.57
CA ASP A 10 1.35 12.15 -7.75
C ASP A 10 0.49 11.60 -6.58
N TRP A 11 -0.70 12.18 -6.37
CA TRP A 11 -1.60 11.77 -5.27
C TRP A 11 -3.07 12.02 -5.59
N ARG A 12 -3.97 11.25 -4.95
CA ARG A 12 -5.43 11.45 -5.05
C ARG A 12 -6.07 11.54 -3.67
N THR A 13 -7.15 12.30 -3.60
CA THR A 13 -8.11 12.32 -2.49
C THR A 13 -9.48 11.93 -3.01
N LEU A 14 -10.20 11.10 -2.26
CA LEU A 14 -11.59 10.78 -2.55
C LEU A 14 -12.57 11.80 -1.95
N GLY A 15 -12.08 12.77 -1.18
CA GLY A 15 -12.88 13.90 -0.68
C GLY A 15 -13.95 13.51 0.36
N VAL A 16 -13.83 12.37 1.02
CA VAL A 16 -14.83 11.87 1.99
C VAL A 16 -14.47 12.30 3.41
N GLY A 17 -15.31 13.14 4.02
CA GLY A 17 -15.09 13.68 5.37
C GLY A 17 -15.66 12.83 6.52
N ASP A 18 -16.68 12.01 6.25
CA ASP A 18 -17.26 11.11 7.25
C ASP A 18 -16.50 9.77 7.31
N ASN A 19 -15.95 9.44 8.47
CA ASN A 19 -15.14 8.23 8.64
C ASN A 19 -15.98 6.94 8.51
N THR A 20 -17.28 6.99 8.76
CA THR A 20 -18.16 5.83 8.50
C THR A 20 -18.26 5.59 7.00
N ALA A 21 -18.52 6.64 6.22
CA ALA A 21 -18.53 6.58 4.76
C ALA A 21 -17.18 6.14 4.17
N VAL A 22 -16.04 6.58 4.75
CA VAL A 22 -14.70 6.10 4.35
C VAL A 22 -14.59 4.58 4.45
N GLY A 23 -15.16 3.98 5.51
CA GLY A 23 -15.17 2.54 5.72
C GLY A 23 -16.04 1.75 4.74
N CYS A 24 -16.89 2.45 3.98
CA CYS A 24 -17.79 1.88 2.98
C CYS A 24 -17.34 2.15 1.54
N ILE A 25 -16.16 2.75 1.34
CA ILE A 25 -15.65 3.04 -0.01
C ILE A 25 -15.44 1.71 -0.76
N PRO A 26 -16.08 1.53 -1.92
CA PRO A 26 -15.88 0.34 -2.75
C PRO A 26 -14.44 0.22 -3.23
N GLY A 27 -13.90 -1.00 -3.25
CA GLY A 27 -12.54 -1.22 -3.76
C GLY A 27 -12.35 -0.82 -5.22
N GLY A 28 -13.42 -0.86 -6.02
CA GLY A 28 -13.41 -0.35 -7.41
C GLY A 28 -13.07 1.14 -7.50
N ASP A 29 -13.55 1.95 -6.55
CA ASP A 29 -13.29 3.40 -6.51
C ASP A 29 -11.85 3.69 -6.10
N VAL A 30 -11.31 2.90 -5.16
CA VAL A 30 -9.89 2.95 -4.77
C VAL A 30 -8.99 2.62 -5.97
N MET A 31 -9.30 1.55 -6.70
CA MET A 31 -8.55 1.16 -7.90
C MET A 31 -8.70 2.18 -9.03
N ALA A 32 -9.88 2.76 -9.22
CA ALA A 32 -10.08 3.83 -10.20
C ALA A 32 -9.23 5.06 -9.89
N ALA A 33 -9.14 5.46 -8.61
CA ALA A 33 -8.26 6.54 -8.19
C ALA A 33 -6.78 6.19 -8.43
N ALA A 34 -6.36 4.97 -8.09
CA ALA A 34 -5.00 4.50 -8.33
C ALA A 34 -4.63 4.52 -9.82
N ARG A 35 -5.51 4.03 -10.71
CA ARG A 35 -5.32 4.06 -12.17
C ARG A 35 -5.26 5.47 -12.75
N SER A 36 -5.77 6.47 -12.04
CA SER A 36 -5.73 7.87 -12.49
C SER A 36 -4.41 8.59 -12.16
N LEU A 37 -3.52 7.98 -11.38
CA LEU A 37 -2.23 8.54 -10.99
C LEU A 37 -1.21 8.48 -12.13
N ASP A 38 -0.33 9.48 -12.20
CA ASP A 38 0.91 9.35 -12.95
C ASP A 38 1.92 8.53 -12.13
N LEU A 39 2.15 7.28 -12.56
CA LEU A 39 3.06 6.33 -11.89
C LEU A 39 4.43 6.23 -12.59
N ARG A 40 4.80 7.20 -13.44
CA ARG A 40 6.15 7.24 -14.03
C ARG A 40 7.17 7.60 -12.97
N ASP A 41 8.28 6.88 -12.96
CA ASP A 41 9.43 7.12 -12.08
C ASP A 41 9.11 7.08 -10.57
N VAL A 42 8.06 6.36 -10.16
CA VAL A 42 7.74 6.14 -8.73
C VAL A 42 8.26 4.78 -8.26
N ASP A 43 8.83 4.75 -7.05
CA ASP A 43 9.40 3.52 -6.47
C ASP A 43 8.34 2.60 -5.82
N ALA A 44 7.20 3.16 -5.40
CA ALA A 44 6.12 2.45 -4.75
C ALA A 44 4.82 3.27 -4.76
N LEU A 45 3.69 2.58 -4.62
CA LEU A 45 2.36 3.18 -4.48
C LEU A 45 1.78 2.91 -3.09
N VAL A 46 1.50 3.97 -2.34
CA VAL A 46 0.67 3.88 -1.12
C VAL A 46 -0.80 3.92 -1.53
N LEU A 47 -1.43 2.75 -1.68
CA LEU A 47 -2.80 2.60 -2.17
C LEU A 47 -3.85 3.19 -1.21
N SER A 48 -3.57 3.13 0.10
CA SER A 48 -4.38 3.79 1.12
C SER A 48 -3.51 4.38 2.22
N CYS A 49 -3.54 5.70 2.34
CA CYS A 49 -2.84 6.43 3.42
C CYS A 49 -3.61 6.41 4.76
N CYS A 50 -4.89 6.02 4.76
CA CYS A 50 -5.70 5.87 5.97
C CYS A 50 -6.02 4.40 6.23
N VAL A 51 -6.34 4.07 7.49
CA VAL A 51 -6.65 2.69 7.90
C VAL A 51 -8.13 2.33 7.77
N GLN A 52 -9.00 3.34 7.67
CA GLN A 52 -10.45 3.11 7.58
C GLN A 52 -10.89 2.72 6.16
N MET A 53 -10.19 3.18 5.11
CA MET A 53 -10.51 2.85 3.73
C MET A 53 -10.09 1.40 3.42
N PRO A 54 -11.03 0.50 3.07
CA PRO A 54 -10.73 -0.90 2.81
C PRO A 54 -9.77 -1.05 1.63
N SER A 55 -8.61 -1.68 1.85
CA SER A 55 -7.58 -1.84 0.82
C SER A 55 -6.81 -3.16 0.89
N SER A 56 -7.01 -3.99 1.93
CA SER A 56 -6.22 -5.21 2.14
C SER A 56 -6.28 -6.18 0.95
N ASP A 57 -7.49 -6.46 0.45
CA ASP A 57 -7.70 -7.39 -0.67
C ASP A 57 -7.30 -6.79 -2.03
N LEU A 58 -6.93 -5.51 -2.07
CA LEU A 58 -6.53 -4.81 -3.29
C LEU A 58 -5.01 -4.76 -3.45
N ILE A 59 -4.23 -5.02 -2.41
CA ILE A 59 -2.76 -4.82 -2.43
C ILE A 59 -2.10 -5.70 -3.50
N ALA A 60 -2.28 -7.02 -3.45
CA ALA A 60 -1.67 -7.92 -4.43
C ALA A 60 -2.19 -7.69 -5.87
N PRO A 61 -3.51 -7.53 -6.11
CA PRO A 61 -4.02 -7.17 -7.44
C PRO A 61 -3.46 -5.84 -7.98
N ALA A 62 -3.34 -4.82 -7.13
CA ALA A 62 -2.76 -3.54 -7.53
C ALA A 62 -1.26 -3.66 -7.85
N GLU A 63 -0.51 -4.43 -7.07
CA GLU A 63 0.91 -4.66 -7.34
C GLU A 63 1.14 -5.42 -8.64
N GLU A 64 0.30 -6.42 -8.93
CA GLU A 64 0.29 -7.12 -10.22
C GLU A 64 -0.08 -6.18 -11.37
N GLU A 65 -1.09 -5.32 -11.20
CA GLU A 65 -1.57 -4.40 -12.23
C GLU A 65 -0.55 -3.30 -12.55
N PHE A 66 0.05 -2.67 -11.54
CA PHE A 66 0.93 -1.51 -11.71
C PHE A 66 2.41 -1.87 -11.86
N GLY A 67 2.80 -3.11 -11.52
CA GLY A 67 4.18 -3.58 -11.67
C GLY A 67 5.19 -2.92 -10.73
N ILE A 68 4.71 -2.24 -9.68
CA ILE A 68 5.50 -1.57 -8.64
C ILE A 68 5.04 -2.01 -7.26
N PRO A 69 5.90 -1.99 -6.22
CA PRO A 69 5.49 -2.30 -4.85
C PRO A 69 4.27 -1.49 -4.41
N VAL A 70 3.25 -2.17 -3.88
CA VAL A 70 2.05 -1.53 -3.35
C VAL A 70 1.94 -1.78 -1.85
N LEU A 71 1.62 -0.74 -1.10
CA LEU A 71 1.41 -0.82 0.34
C LEU A 71 0.23 0.06 0.79
N SER A 72 -0.21 -0.14 2.02
CA SER A 72 -1.16 0.75 2.70
C SER A 72 -0.67 1.06 4.11
N ALA A 73 -1.31 2.02 4.78
CA ALA A 73 -1.06 2.27 6.19
C ALA A 73 -1.23 0.99 7.04
N ALA A 74 -2.19 0.12 6.69
CA ALA A 74 -2.44 -1.13 7.38
C ALA A 74 -1.30 -2.15 7.17
N THR A 75 -0.83 -2.36 5.94
CA THR A 75 0.28 -3.31 5.68
C THR A 75 1.61 -2.78 6.22
N ALA A 76 1.87 -1.48 6.15
CA ALA A 76 3.01 -0.85 6.80
C ALA A 76 2.97 -1.00 8.32
N GLY A 77 1.81 -0.79 8.94
CA GLY A 77 1.59 -1.02 10.37
C GLY A 77 1.85 -2.47 10.77
N ALA A 78 1.30 -3.44 10.02
CA ALA A 78 1.55 -4.85 10.26
C ALA A 78 3.04 -5.21 10.13
N SER A 79 3.75 -4.70 9.12
CA SER A 79 5.20 -4.90 8.95
C SER A 79 5.97 -4.34 10.15
N SER A 80 5.62 -3.13 10.60
CA SER A 80 6.24 -2.51 11.77
C SER A 80 6.02 -3.31 13.04
N VAL A 81 4.80 -3.79 13.30
CA VAL A 81 4.48 -4.60 14.47
C VAL A 81 5.24 -5.93 14.46
N LEU A 82 5.24 -6.65 13.34
CA LEU A 82 5.96 -7.92 13.21
C LEU A 82 7.46 -7.73 13.47
N ARG A 83 8.06 -6.68 12.88
CA ARG A 83 9.48 -6.35 13.11
C ARG A 83 9.77 -5.98 14.56
N ALA A 84 8.90 -5.20 15.21
CA ALA A 84 9.06 -4.81 16.61
C ALA A 84 8.98 -6.02 17.56
N LEU A 85 8.23 -7.05 17.18
CA LEU A 85 8.13 -8.32 17.91
C LEU A 85 9.26 -9.32 17.57
N GLY A 86 10.19 -8.98 16.68
CA GLY A 86 11.23 -9.89 16.21
C GLY A 86 10.71 -11.03 15.32
N LEU A 87 9.52 -10.86 14.73
CA LEU A 87 8.91 -11.83 13.82
C LEU A 87 9.23 -11.50 12.36
N THR A 88 9.37 -12.54 11.53
CA THR A 88 9.53 -12.37 10.08
C THR A 88 8.22 -11.85 9.49
N PRO A 89 8.22 -10.71 8.77
CA PRO A 89 7.00 -10.09 8.24
C PRO A 89 6.52 -10.79 6.96
N VAL A 90 5.98 -12.01 7.10
CA VAL A 90 5.43 -12.82 5.99
C VAL A 90 3.93 -13.00 6.18
N LEU A 91 3.15 -12.42 5.28
CA LEU A 91 1.70 -12.51 5.19
C LEU A 91 1.30 -12.71 3.70
N PRO A 92 0.76 -13.89 3.33
CA PRO A 92 0.31 -14.14 1.97
C PRO A 92 -0.71 -13.11 1.47
N GLY A 93 -0.58 -12.67 0.22
CA GLY A 93 -1.51 -11.74 -0.43
C GLY A 93 -1.35 -10.26 -0.03
N ALA A 94 -0.41 -9.90 0.83
CA ALA A 94 -0.27 -8.54 1.37
C ALA A 94 0.79 -7.66 0.66
N GLY A 95 1.03 -7.93 -0.63
CA GLY A 95 2.04 -7.23 -1.46
C GLY A 95 3.48 -7.54 -1.08
N SER A 96 4.47 -7.03 -1.80
CA SER A 96 5.89 -7.33 -1.57
C SER A 96 6.46 -6.84 -0.24
N LEU A 97 5.82 -5.87 0.43
CA LEU A 97 6.23 -5.40 1.76
C LEU A 97 6.10 -6.48 2.84
N LEU A 98 5.06 -7.30 2.72
CA LEU A 98 4.71 -8.39 3.64
C LEU A 98 4.72 -9.76 2.97
N GLY A 99 4.91 -9.84 1.66
CA GLY A 99 5.10 -11.08 0.94
C GLY A 99 6.51 -11.59 1.19
N SER A 100 6.71 -12.91 1.15
CA SER A 100 8.07 -13.44 1.11
C SER A 100 8.77 -12.84 -0.10
N ARG A 101 9.78 -12.00 0.11
CA ARG A 101 10.83 -11.78 -0.89
C ARG A 101 11.32 -13.18 -1.22
N ALA A 102 10.90 -13.75 -2.35
CA ALA A 102 11.62 -14.85 -2.94
C ALA A 102 13.06 -14.34 -2.98
N ALA A 103 13.92 -14.96 -2.17
CA ALA A 103 15.30 -14.52 -2.05
C ALA A 103 15.82 -14.37 -3.47
N ALA A 104 16.17 -13.13 -3.86
CA ALA A 104 16.92 -12.91 -5.09
C ALA A 104 18.14 -13.81 -4.94
N THR A 105 18.12 -14.91 -5.69
CA THR A 105 19.22 -15.85 -5.67
C THR A 105 20.36 -15.14 -6.38
N VAL A 106 21.51 -15.13 -5.71
CA VAL A 106 22.78 -14.53 -6.14
C VAL A 106 23.15 -14.92 -7.57
#